data_AF-A0A7Y2K623-F1
#
_entry.id   AF-A0A7Y2K623-F1
#
_cell.length_a   1.000
_cell.length_b   1.000
_cell.length_c   1.000
_cell.angle_alpha   90.00
_cell.angle_beta   90.00
_cell.angle_gamma   90.00
#
_symmetry.space_group_name_H-M   'P 1'
#
loop_
_entity.id
_entity.type
_entity.pdbx_description
1 polymer ?
#
loop_
_entity_poly.entity_id
_entity_poly.type
_entity_poly.pdbx_seq_one_letter_code
_entity_poly.pdbx_strand_id
1 'polypeptide(L)'
;MPKSAIEGIEPKILWERFYEISQVPRPSKKEEKIIEYFKNLLDQLKLEYKVDNSGNIVAFLPATKGYENAPTVVLQGHMDMVCEKNKEKVFDFDKDPIDLLQEDGWITADGTTLGADNGIGLAAALAVVTDTKVIHGPIEILCTVDEETGLTGANNLAPG
;
A
#
# COMPACT_ATOMS: atom_id res chain seq x y z
N MET A 1 8.03 -0.62 -16.80
CA MET A 1 8.67 -1.94 -16.72
C MET A 1 7.65 -3.02 -17.01
N PRO A 2 8.03 -4.22 -17.49
CA PRO A 2 7.04 -5.27 -17.74
C PRO A 2 6.49 -5.81 -16.42
N LYS A 3 5.17 -6.04 -16.36
CA LYS A 3 4.48 -6.80 -15.30
C LYS A 3 4.94 -8.27 -15.19
N SER A 4 5.99 -8.67 -15.91
CA SER A 4 6.46 -10.06 -16.00
C SER A 4 6.90 -10.61 -14.64
N ALA A 5 7.40 -9.75 -13.74
CA ALA A 5 7.80 -10.18 -12.40
C ALA A 5 6.63 -10.69 -11.55
N ILE A 6 5.39 -10.30 -11.85
CA ILE A 6 4.20 -10.78 -11.14
C ILE A 6 3.37 -11.75 -11.98
N GLU A 7 3.88 -12.18 -13.14
CA GLU A 7 3.13 -13.02 -14.07
C GLU A 7 2.98 -14.44 -13.52
N GLY A 8 1.76 -14.98 -13.60
CA GLY A 8 1.45 -16.33 -13.12
C GLY A 8 1.37 -16.48 -11.60
N ILE A 9 1.44 -15.38 -10.83
CA ILE A 9 1.33 -15.41 -9.36
C ILE A 9 -0.10 -15.10 -8.92
N GLU A 10 -0.63 -15.94 -8.03
CA GLU A 10 -1.93 -15.77 -7.40
C GLU A 10 -1.79 -15.34 -5.92
N PRO A 11 -2.74 -14.57 -5.36
CA PRO A 11 -3.91 -14.00 -6.02
C PRO A 11 -3.53 -12.78 -6.88
N LYS A 12 -3.91 -12.80 -8.16
CA LYS A 12 -3.49 -11.79 -9.15
C LYS A 12 -3.78 -10.34 -8.72
N ILE A 13 -4.95 -10.09 -8.14
CA ILE A 13 -5.37 -8.74 -7.73
C ILE A 13 -4.44 -8.13 -6.66
N LEU A 14 -3.93 -8.95 -5.73
CA LEU A 14 -2.97 -8.49 -4.72
C LEU A 14 -1.66 -8.10 -5.37
N TRP A 15 -1.12 -8.95 -6.24
CA TRP A 15 0.15 -8.69 -6.89
C TRP A 15 0.10 -7.52 -7.86
N GLU A 16 -1.04 -7.30 -8.52
CA GLU A 16 -1.26 -6.09 -9.32
C GLU A 16 -1.23 -4.82 -8.45
N ARG A 17 -1.84 -4.84 -7.25
CA ARG A 17 -1.77 -3.71 -6.30
C ARG A 17 -0.36 -3.51 -5.76
N PHE A 18 0.34 -4.57 -5.42
CA PHE A 18 1.72 -4.47 -4.95
C PHE A 18 2.65 -3.92 -6.04
N TYR A 19 2.46 -4.36 -7.29
CA TYR A 19 3.17 -3.80 -8.42
C TYR A 19 2.89 -2.31 -8.56
N GLU A 20 1.62 -1.88 -8.57
CA GLU A 20 1.29 -0.45 -8.63
C GLU A 20 1.95 0.37 -7.52
N ILE A 21 1.91 -0.10 -6.26
CA ILE A 21 2.59 0.53 -5.13
C ILE A 21 4.11 0.62 -5.36
N SER A 22 4.73 -0.45 -5.86
CA SER A 22 6.18 -0.49 -6.14
C SER A 22 6.61 0.52 -7.22
N GLN A 23 5.67 0.96 -8.08
CA GLN A 23 5.95 1.96 -9.11
C GLN A 23 5.91 3.41 -8.57
N VAL A 24 5.54 3.60 -7.30
CA VAL A 24 5.45 4.92 -6.68
C VAL A 24 6.58 5.07 -5.66
N PRO A 25 7.53 6.00 -5.88
CA PRO A 25 8.56 6.31 -4.90
C PRO A 25 7.94 6.74 -3.57
N ARG A 26 8.32 6.06 -2.48
CA ARG A 26 7.73 6.25 -1.14
C ARG A 26 8.76 6.18 0.01
N PRO A 27 9.87 6.96 -0.04
CA PRO A 27 10.82 6.99 1.06
C PRO A 27 10.13 7.49 2.34
N SER A 28 10.54 6.96 3.49
CA SER A 28 10.11 7.52 4.78
C SER A 28 10.42 9.01 4.87
N LYS A 29 9.47 9.79 5.39
CA LYS A 29 9.45 11.27 5.46
C LYS A 29 9.31 11.99 4.10
N LYS A 30 9.03 11.26 3.02
CA LYS A 30 8.76 11.79 1.68
C LYS A 30 7.56 11.06 1.04
N GLU A 31 6.51 10.86 1.82
CA GLU A 31 5.34 10.07 1.47
C GLU A 31 4.36 10.81 0.54
N GLU A 32 4.65 12.04 0.10
CA GLU A 32 3.67 12.87 -0.62
C GLU A 32 3.20 12.20 -1.92
N LYS A 33 4.10 11.49 -2.61
CA LYS A 33 3.77 10.78 -3.86
C LYS A 33 2.86 9.58 -3.63
N ILE A 34 3.13 8.80 -2.58
CA ILE A 34 2.33 7.61 -2.27
C ILE A 34 0.97 8.01 -1.69
N ILE A 35 0.92 9.04 -0.84
CA ILE A 35 -0.32 9.65 -0.36
C ILE A 35 -1.19 10.08 -1.56
N GLU A 36 -0.61 10.78 -2.53
CA GLU A 36 -1.34 11.23 -3.71
C GLU A 36 -1.80 10.06 -4.59
N TYR A 37 -0.99 9.01 -4.73
CA TYR A 37 -1.42 7.77 -5.39
C TYR A 37 -2.64 7.15 -4.71
N PHE A 38 -2.61 6.99 -3.37
CA PHE A 38 -3.73 6.41 -2.61
C PHE A 38 -4.99 7.26 -2.75
N LYS A 39 -4.89 8.58 -2.63
CA LYS A 39 -6.02 9.50 -2.83
C LYS A 39 -6.67 9.30 -4.20
N ASN A 40 -5.85 9.34 -5.26
CA ASN A 40 -6.34 9.16 -6.63
C ASN A 40 -6.99 7.79 -6.84
N LEU A 41 -6.42 6.72 -6.26
CA LEU A 41 -6.98 5.38 -6.33
C LEU A 41 -8.33 5.31 -5.60
N LEU A 42 -8.43 5.85 -4.38
CA LEU A 42 -9.66 5.87 -3.60
C LEU A 42 -10.76 6.68 -4.28
N ASP A 43 -10.42 7.82 -4.90
CA ASP A 43 -11.33 8.62 -5.71
C ASP A 43 -11.84 7.85 -6.93
N GLN A 44 -10.97 7.11 -7.63
CA GLN A 44 -11.37 6.23 -8.75
C GLN A 44 -12.30 5.10 -8.30
N LEU A 45 -12.08 4.56 -7.11
CA LEU A 45 -12.91 3.53 -6.49
C LEU A 45 -14.19 4.11 -5.85
N LYS A 46 -14.33 5.43 -5.81
CA LYS A 46 -15.44 6.17 -5.19
C LYS A 46 -15.62 5.81 -3.71
N LEU A 47 -14.51 5.60 -3.01
CA LEU A 47 -14.51 5.40 -1.58
C LEU A 47 -14.40 6.73 -0.85
N GLU A 48 -15.15 6.87 0.23
CA GLU A 48 -14.99 8.00 1.14
C GLU A 48 -13.70 7.81 1.95
N TYR A 49 -12.91 8.87 2.07
CA TYR A 49 -11.71 8.86 2.89
C TYR A 49 -11.46 10.21 3.56
N LYS A 50 -10.68 10.17 4.64
CA LYS A 50 -10.14 11.34 5.32
C LYS A 50 -8.61 11.27 5.29
N VAL A 51 -7.98 12.44 5.27
CA VAL A 51 -6.53 12.57 5.46
C VAL A 51 -6.32 13.47 6.67
N ASP A 52 -5.52 13.02 7.64
CA ASP A 52 -5.20 13.84 8.80
C ASP A 52 -4.01 14.78 8.54
N ASN A 53 -3.68 15.62 9.53
CA ASN A 53 -2.59 16.59 9.42
C ASN A 53 -1.21 15.93 9.32
N SER A 54 -1.08 14.67 9.74
CA SER A 54 0.15 13.89 9.63
C SER A 54 0.27 13.22 8.27
N GLY A 55 -0.80 13.20 7.46
CA GLY A 55 -0.83 12.53 6.17
C GLY A 55 -1.30 11.08 6.24
N ASN A 56 -1.78 10.61 7.39
CA ASN A 56 -2.44 9.31 7.46
C ASN A 56 -3.75 9.37 6.69
N ILE A 57 -4.07 8.30 5.97
CA ILE A 57 -5.32 8.16 5.22
C ILE A 57 -6.17 7.11 5.91
N VAL A 58 -7.44 7.43 6.15
CA VAL A 58 -8.44 6.42 6.51
C VAL A 58 -9.55 6.41 5.46
N ALA A 59 -9.76 5.26 4.81
CA ALA A 59 -10.82 5.06 3.83
C ALA A 59 -11.90 4.12 4.37
N PHE A 60 -13.16 4.39 4.08
CA PHE A 60 -14.29 3.58 4.51
C PHE A 60 -14.85 2.76 3.36
N LEU A 61 -14.92 1.44 3.55
CA LEU A 61 -15.57 0.49 2.68
C LEU A 61 -16.85 -0.03 3.35
N PRO A 62 -18.05 0.26 2.81
CA PRO A 62 -19.30 -0.20 3.40
C PRO A 62 -19.40 -1.74 3.37
N ALA A 63 -20.16 -2.31 4.31
CA ALA A 63 -20.39 -3.74 4.36
C ALA A 63 -21.02 -4.28 3.07
N THR A 64 -20.69 -5.52 2.75
CA THR A 64 -21.47 -6.29 1.78
C THR A 64 -22.88 -6.56 2.32
N LYS A 65 -23.82 -6.76 1.41
CA LYS A 65 -25.24 -6.97 1.73
C LYS A 65 -25.43 -8.11 2.74
N GLY A 66 -26.10 -7.82 3.85
CA GLY A 66 -26.38 -8.77 4.94
C GLY A 66 -25.35 -8.77 6.07
N TYR A 67 -24.29 -7.97 5.96
CA TYR A 67 -23.23 -7.83 6.98
C TYR A 67 -23.14 -6.42 7.55
N GLU A 68 -24.17 -5.59 7.36
CA GLU A 68 -24.19 -4.18 7.79
C GLU A 68 -24.09 -4.00 9.31
N ASN A 69 -24.51 -5.03 10.08
CA ASN A 69 -24.46 -5.04 11.55
C ASN A 69 -23.23 -5.82 12.09
N ALA A 70 -22.33 -6.27 11.22
CA ALA A 70 -21.09 -6.89 11.67
C ALA A 70 -20.18 -5.82 12.33
N PRO A 71 -19.30 -6.21 13.27
CA PRO A 71 -18.30 -5.30 13.80
C PRO A 71 -17.42 -4.72 12.69
N THR A 72 -17.15 -3.41 12.77
CA THR A 72 -16.18 -2.76 11.87
C THR A 72 -14.78 -3.32 12.13
N VAL A 73 -14.05 -3.60 11.06
CA VAL A 73 -12.65 -4.05 11.12
C VAL A 73 -11.75 -2.99 10.49
N VAL A 74 -10.60 -2.74 11.11
CA VAL A 74 -9.56 -1.89 10.54
C VAL A 74 -8.48 -2.77 9.92
N LEU A 75 -8.19 -2.55 8.64
CA LEU A 75 -7.00 -3.08 7.97
C LEU A 75 -5.96 -1.97 7.91
N GLN A 76 -4.87 -2.13 8.65
CA GLN A 76 -3.83 -1.11 8.77
C GLN A 76 -2.54 -1.55 8.09
N GLY A 77 -1.90 -0.62 7.39
CA GLY A 77 -0.54 -0.76 6.86
C GLY A 77 0.16 0.59 6.77
N HIS A 78 1.48 0.60 6.71
CA HIS A 78 2.27 1.82 6.55
C HIS A 78 2.68 2.01 5.08
N MET A 79 2.69 3.28 4.63
CA MET A 79 2.89 3.64 3.23
C MET A 79 4.36 3.79 2.86
N ASP A 80 5.21 4.11 3.81
CA ASP A 80 6.63 4.32 3.57
C ASP A 80 7.39 3.01 3.39
N MET A 81 8.64 3.12 2.94
CA MET A 81 9.57 2.01 2.92
C MET A 81 10.96 2.46 3.31
N VAL A 82 11.70 1.52 3.87
CA VAL A 82 13.16 1.63 4.01
C VAL A 82 13.80 1.71 2.62
N CYS A 83 14.71 2.67 2.44
CA CYS A 83 15.42 2.91 1.18
C CYS A 83 16.90 2.52 1.30
N GLU A 84 17.20 1.24 1.05
CA GLU A 84 18.57 0.72 1.03
C GLU A 84 18.90 0.12 -0.33
N LYS A 85 20.15 0.22 -0.76
CA LYS A 85 20.59 -0.31 -2.05
C LYS A 85 22.00 -0.88 -2.00
N ASN A 86 22.27 -1.81 -2.90
CA ASN A 86 23.61 -2.36 -3.11
C ASN A 86 24.56 -1.25 -3.55
N LYS A 87 25.84 -1.35 -3.13
CA LYS A 87 26.86 -0.29 -3.33
C LYS A 87 27.01 0.16 -4.79
N GLU A 88 26.86 -0.77 -5.73
CA GLU A 88 27.05 -0.51 -7.16
C GLU A 88 25.75 -0.08 -7.87
N LYS A 89 24.60 -0.17 -7.21
CA LYS A 89 23.31 0.17 -7.80
C LYS A 89 23.15 1.69 -7.89
N VAL A 90 23.05 2.19 -9.11
CA VAL A 90 22.65 3.57 -9.40
C VAL A 90 21.11 3.61 -9.40
N PHE A 91 20.55 4.22 -8.37
CA PHE A 91 19.10 4.29 -8.12
C PHE A 91 18.80 5.50 -7.24
N ASP A 92 17.77 6.26 -7.61
CA ASP A 92 17.26 7.44 -6.91
C ASP A 92 15.88 7.12 -6.32
N PHE A 93 15.82 6.83 -5.02
CA PHE A 93 14.57 6.51 -4.32
C PHE A 93 13.53 7.64 -4.31
N ASP A 94 13.91 8.88 -4.66
CA ASP A 94 12.94 9.97 -4.76
C ASP A 94 12.22 9.96 -6.13
N LYS A 95 12.70 9.20 -7.12
CA LYS A 95 12.23 9.29 -8.52
C LYS A 95 11.97 7.95 -9.18
N ASP A 96 12.83 6.98 -8.92
CA ASP A 96 12.85 5.72 -9.64
C ASP A 96 11.85 4.74 -9.01
N PRO A 97 11.04 4.03 -9.83
CA PRO A 97 10.19 2.95 -9.36
C PRO A 97 11.05 1.73 -8.96
N ILE A 98 10.55 0.91 -8.05
CA ILE A 98 11.23 -0.34 -7.66
C ILE A 98 11.08 -1.36 -8.80
N ASP A 99 12.22 -1.88 -9.25
CA ASP A 99 12.29 -2.93 -10.26
C ASP A 99 12.09 -4.30 -9.61
N LEU A 100 10.88 -4.86 -9.76
CA LEU A 100 10.56 -6.18 -9.25
C LEU A 100 11.22 -7.28 -10.10
N LEU A 101 11.73 -8.31 -9.43
CA LEU A 101 12.27 -9.52 -10.03
C LEU A 101 11.55 -10.74 -9.47
N GLN A 102 11.38 -11.77 -10.30
CA GLN A 102 10.87 -13.07 -9.89
C GLN A 102 11.96 -14.11 -10.08
N GLU A 103 12.46 -14.66 -8.97
CA GLU A 103 13.60 -15.57 -8.96
C GLU A 103 13.34 -16.69 -7.97
N ASP A 104 13.42 -17.94 -8.42
CA ASP A 104 13.28 -19.15 -7.58
C ASP A 104 12.03 -19.17 -6.67
N GLY A 105 10.91 -18.66 -7.17
CA GLY A 105 9.64 -18.60 -6.43
C GLY A 105 9.52 -17.42 -5.45
N TRP A 106 10.50 -16.51 -5.44
CA TRP A 106 10.49 -15.29 -4.65
C TRP A 106 10.28 -14.06 -5.52
N ILE A 107 9.70 -13.03 -4.91
CA ILE A 107 9.73 -11.67 -5.45
C ILE A 107 10.78 -10.87 -4.71
N THR A 108 11.69 -10.28 -5.46
CA THR A 108 12.80 -9.46 -4.95
C THR A 108 12.84 -8.12 -5.72
N ALA A 109 13.75 -7.24 -5.33
CA ALA A 109 14.03 -6.02 -6.08
C ALA A 109 15.46 -6.03 -6.62
N ASP A 110 15.67 -5.43 -7.78
CA ASP A 110 16.99 -5.37 -8.43
C ASP A 110 17.95 -4.44 -7.67
N GLY A 111 18.64 -5.00 -6.67
CA GLY A 111 19.70 -4.34 -5.93
C GLY A 111 19.24 -3.22 -5.00
N THR A 112 17.96 -3.16 -4.67
CA THR A 112 17.36 -2.25 -3.69
C THR A 112 16.54 -3.01 -2.65
N THR A 113 16.10 -2.35 -1.58
CA THR A 113 14.97 -2.82 -0.80
C THR A 113 13.72 -2.92 -1.67
N LEU A 114 12.93 -3.96 -1.41
CA LEU A 114 11.70 -4.25 -2.15
C LEU A 114 10.52 -3.41 -1.66
N GLY A 115 10.50 -3.06 -0.37
CA GLY A 115 9.34 -2.43 0.26
C GLY A 115 8.14 -3.38 0.40
N ALA A 116 8.37 -4.70 0.46
CA ALA A 116 7.30 -5.65 0.77
C ALA A 116 6.66 -5.35 2.13
N ASP A 117 7.46 -4.86 3.09
CA ASP A 117 6.97 -4.26 4.32
C ASP A 117 6.77 -2.73 4.13
N ASN A 118 5.58 -2.16 4.37
CA ASN A 118 4.28 -2.83 4.47
C ASN A 118 3.48 -2.82 3.16
N GLY A 119 4.17 -2.70 2.02
CA GLY A 119 3.54 -2.64 0.70
C GLY A 119 2.64 -3.84 0.38
N ILE A 120 2.99 -5.05 0.84
CA ILE A 120 2.14 -6.25 0.66
C ILE A 120 0.88 -6.17 1.53
N GLY A 121 0.97 -5.66 2.76
CA GLY A 121 -0.18 -5.47 3.64
C GLY A 121 -1.18 -4.48 3.05
N LEU A 122 -0.69 -3.34 2.58
CA LEU A 122 -1.49 -2.35 1.86
C LEU A 122 -2.08 -2.91 0.55
N ALA A 123 -1.31 -3.67 -0.22
CA ALA A 123 -1.80 -4.34 -1.43
C ALA A 123 -2.93 -5.33 -1.13
N ALA A 124 -2.83 -6.07 -0.02
CA ALA A 124 -3.88 -6.98 0.43
C ALA A 124 -5.15 -6.24 0.85
N ALA A 125 -5.03 -5.13 1.59
CA ALA A 125 -6.17 -4.29 1.96
C ALA A 125 -6.89 -3.74 0.71
N LEU A 126 -6.13 -3.24 -0.27
CA LEU A 126 -6.68 -2.76 -1.55
C LEU A 126 -7.28 -3.88 -2.41
N ALA A 127 -6.74 -5.09 -2.33
CA ALA A 127 -7.31 -6.26 -2.99
C ALA A 127 -8.71 -6.58 -2.42
N VAL A 128 -8.90 -6.51 -1.09
CA VAL A 128 -10.21 -6.69 -0.46
C VAL A 128 -11.21 -5.65 -0.96
N VAL A 129 -10.81 -4.38 -1.11
CA VAL A 129 -11.66 -3.32 -1.66
C VAL A 129 -12.13 -3.62 -3.08
N THR A 130 -11.22 -4.16 -3.89
CA THR A 130 -11.41 -4.22 -5.35
C THR A 130 -11.95 -5.56 -5.83
N ASP A 131 -11.94 -6.59 -4.98
CA ASP A 131 -12.56 -7.89 -5.25
C ASP A 131 -14.02 -7.93 -4.79
N THR A 132 -14.93 -7.80 -5.75
CA THR A 132 -16.39 -7.84 -5.52
C THR A 132 -16.93 -9.18 -5.04
N LYS A 133 -16.09 -10.23 -4.99
CA LYS A 133 -16.48 -11.56 -4.49
C LYS A 133 -16.23 -11.72 -2.99
N VAL A 134 -15.45 -10.83 -2.37
CA VAL A 134 -15.16 -10.90 -0.95
C VAL A 134 -16.38 -10.45 -0.17
N ILE A 135 -16.81 -11.27 0.79
CA ILE A 135 -17.90 -10.96 1.71
C ILE A 135 -17.30 -10.39 2.98
N HIS A 136 -17.73 -9.20 3.37
CA HIS A 136 -17.19 -8.49 4.54
C HIS A 136 -18.24 -7.60 5.21
N GLY A 137 -18.00 -7.31 6.50
CA GLY A 137 -18.67 -6.21 7.23
C GLY A 137 -18.10 -4.85 6.85
N PRO A 138 -18.39 -3.78 7.61
CA PRO A 138 -17.78 -2.48 7.39
C PRO A 138 -16.26 -2.58 7.60
N ILE A 139 -15.47 -1.99 6.70
CA ILE A 139 -14.01 -1.98 6.79
C ILE A 139 -13.51 -0.54 6.75
N GLU A 140 -12.56 -0.24 7.63
CA GLU A 140 -11.71 0.94 7.53
C GLU A 140 -10.31 0.53 7.08
N ILE A 141 -9.74 1.25 6.13
CA ILE A 141 -8.38 1.03 5.64
C ILE A 141 -7.55 2.19 6.12
N LEU A 142 -6.64 1.92 7.06
CA LEU A 142 -5.79 2.92 7.68
C LEU A 142 -4.38 2.81 7.09
N CYS A 143 -3.99 3.79 6.31
CA CYS A 143 -2.65 3.92 5.73
C CYS A 143 -1.88 4.97 6.54
N THR A 144 -0.87 4.54 7.30
CA THR A 144 -0.03 5.44 8.12
C THR A 144 1.23 5.88 7.41
N VAL A 145 1.81 7.01 7.83
CA VAL A 145 3.11 7.51 7.36
C VAL A 145 4.23 7.31 8.40
N ASP A 146 5.48 7.37 7.93
CA ASP A 146 6.71 7.41 8.74
C ASP A 146 6.75 6.35 9.85
N GLU A 147 6.48 5.10 9.51
CA GLU A 147 6.63 3.99 10.46
C GLU A 147 8.10 3.72 10.74
N GLU A 148 8.90 3.61 9.68
CA GLU A 148 10.25 3.03 9.71
C GLU A 148 11.28 3.93 10.40
N THR A 149 11.00 5.24 10.54
CA THR A 149 11.96 6.18 11.12
C THR A 149 11.49 6.94 12.35
N GLY A 150 10.21 6.86 12.71
CA GLY A 150 9.70 7.67 13.83
C GLY A 150 8.33 7.28 14.41
N LEU A 151 7.56 6.40 13.75
CA LEU A 151 6.17 6.12 14.08
C LEU A 151 5.31 7.40 14.15
N THR A 152 5.65 8.42 13.34
CA THR A 152 5.04 9.75 13.46
C THR A 152 3.56 9.72 13.10
N GLY A 153 3.18 8.96 12.07
CA GLY A 153 1.79 8.76 11.70
C GLY A 153 0.97 8.12 12.82
N ALA A 154 1.46 7.00 13.37
CA ALA A 154 0.78 6.28 14.43
C ALA A 154 0.62 7.10 15.73
N ASN A 155 1.66 7.84 16.12
CA ASN A 155 1.64 8.64 17.35
C ASN A 155 0.76 9.90 17.28
N ASN A 156 0.44 10.37 16.07
CA ASN A 156 -0.34 11.60 15.85
C ASN A 156 -1.68 11.34 15.14
N LEU A 157 -2.16 10.10 15.16
CA LEU A 157 -3.42 9.72 14.55
C LEU A 157 -4.58 10.57 15.11
N ALA A 158 -5.31 11.24 14.22
CA ALA A 158 -6.46 12.04 14.61
C ALA A 158 -7.60 11.17 15.16
N PRO A 159 -8.39 11.67 16.14
CA PRO A 159 -9.62 10.98 16.57
C PRO A 159 -10.60 10.78 15.40
N GLY A 160 -11.22 9.60 15.37
CA GLY A 160 -12.20 9.17 14.35
C GLY A 160 -13.55 9.86 14.43
#